data_AF-A0A8C7KQK8-F1
#
_entry.id   AF-A0A8C7KQK8-F1
#
_cell.length_a   1.000
_cell.length_b   1.000
_cell.length_c   1.000
_cell.angle_alpha   90.00
_cell.angle_beta   90.00
_cell.angle_gamma   90.00
#
_symmetry.space_group_name_H-M   'P 1'
#
loop_
_entity.id
_entity.type
_entity.pdbx_description
1 polymer ?
#
loop_
_entity_poly.entity_id
_entity_poly.type
_entity_poly.pdbx_seq_one_letter_code
_entity_poly.pdbx_strand_id
1 'polypeptide(L)'
;MYKVAGVAAVPGTLCLISGTVFAATKDNPNVTLNTDELSLYTIPQQKFRYVEPEIGHLEQGVTTLRKLAEPYTTWCQQTSHSAVENVQGAIGQVKPKVESAIQLGNETFTFLQNPPAEFYPRAGVIGFAGILGLFLARGSRVKKLIYPTGLMAVGYTMYYPQQAASIAKNTGDSLYDFALQGYVNVEKVFKSVEAKPMKKEKPEENKPEETR
;
A
#
# COMPACT_ATOMS: atom_id res chain seq x y z
N MET A 1 -29.82 -13.93 28.92
CA MET A 1 -30.11 -14.78 27.75
C MET A 1 -29.16 -14.37 26.63
N TYR A 2 -28.27 -15.32 26.28
CA TYR A 2 -27.46 -15.59 25.07
C TYR A 2 -27.45 -14.54 23.94
N LYS A 3 -26.36 -14.22 23.22
CA LYS A 3 -25.10 -14.93 22.92
C LYS A 3 -24.20 -13.94 22.15
N VAL A 4 -22.90 -13.83 22.45
CA VAL A 4 -21.91 -13.21 21.53
C VAL A 4 -21.03 -14.32 20.99
N ALA A 5 -21.16 -14.58 19.70
CA ALA A 5 -20.36 -15.56 18.97
C ALA A 5 -19.03 -14.91 18.57
N GLY A 6 -17.99 -15.15 19.37
CA GLY A 6 -16.61 -14.90 18.96
C GLY A 6 -16.07 -16.12 18.22
N VAL A 7 -15.82 -15.98 16.92
CA VAL A 7 -15.05 -16.95 16.14
C VAL A 7 -13.59 -16.84 16.58
N ALA A 8 -13.14 -17.77 17.41
CA ALA A 8 -11.74 -17.94 17.77
C ALA A 8 -11.06 -18.75 16.66
N ALA A 9 -10.39 -18.06 15.75
CA ALA A 9 -9.50 -18.67 14.78
C ALA A 9 -8.21 -19.11 15.50
N VAL A 10 -7.97 -20.42 15.50
CA VAL A 10 -6.76 -21.06 16.02
C VAL A 10 -5.57 -20.75 15.11
N PRO A 11 -4.42 -20.28 15.64
CA PRO A 11 -3.14 -20.45 14.97
C PRO A 11 -2.37 -21.59 15.67
N GLY A 12 -2.21 -22.70 14.95
CA GLY A 12 -1.38 -23.82 15.36
C GLY A 12 0.08 -23.39 15.47
N THR A 13 0.59 -23.35 16.69
CA THR A 13 2.03 -23.30 16.95
C THR A 13 2.46 -24.73 17.30
N LEU A 14 3.16 -25.37 16.36
CA LEU A 14 3.88 -26.62 16.60
C LEU A 14 5.03 -26.32 17.57
N CYS A 15 4.81 -26.60 18.84
CA CYS A 15 5.84 -26.49 19.87
C CYS A 15 6.82 -27.67 19.71
N LEU A 16 8.07 -27.36 19.38
CA LEU A 16 9.18 -28.31 19.30
C LEU A 16 9.43 -28.92 20.68
N ILE A 17 9.15 -30.21 20.83
CA ILE A 17 9.44 -30.95 22.06
C ILE A 17 10.94 -31.27 22.05
N SER A 18 11.73 -30.50 22.80
CA SER A 18 13.12 -30.86 23.10
C SER A 18 13.14 -31.87 24.24
N GLY A 19 13.42 -33.13 23.93
CA GLY A 19 13.63 -34.18 24.93
C GLY A 19 15.02 -34.05 25.54
N THR A 20 15.11 -33.63 26.79
CA THR A 20 16.34 -33.72 27.58
C THR A 20 16.54 -35.16 28.06
N VAL A 21 17.60 -35.81 27.60
CA VAL A 21 18.04 -37.12 28.10
C VAL A 21 18.75 -36.91 29.44
N PHE A 22 18.22 -37.47 30.51
CA PHE A 22 18.86 -37.49 31.83
C PHE A 22 19.68 -38.78 31.93
N ALA A 23 21.01 -38.66 31.90
CA ALA A 23 21.90 -39.78 32.17
C ALA A 23 21.92 -40.04 33.68
N ALA A 24 21.23 -41.11 34.11
CA ALA A 24 21.29 -41.60 35.48
C ALA A 24 22.67 -42.21 35.75
N THR A 25 23.48 -41.55 36.58
CA THR A 25 24.63 -42.22 37.21
C THR A 25 24.27 -42.52 38.65
N LYS A 26 24.29 -43.81 38.96
CA LYS A 26 24.00 -44.38 40.27
C LYS A 26 25.31 -44.86 40.89
N ASP A 27 25.39 -44.66 42.21
CA ASP A 27 26.16 -45.41 43.22
C ASP A 27 27.58 -44.95 43.64
N ASN A 28 27.57 -44.33 44.82
CA ASN A 28 28.34 -44.61 46.04
C ASN A 28 29.84 -44.24 46.19
N PRO A 29 30.24 -43.83 47.42
CA PRO A 29 31.48 -43.10 47.67
C PRO A 29 32.56 -44.06 48.17
N ASN A 30 33.69 -44.12 47.47
CA ASN A 30 35.03 -44.44 47.99
C ASN A 30 35.94 -44.74 46.80
N VAL A 31 36.27 -43.70 46.05
CA VAL A 31 37.42 -43.71 45.15
C VAL A 31 38.19 -42.44 45.46
N THR A 32 39.46 -42.61 45.82
CA THR A 32 40.41 -41.52 46.09
C THR A 32 40.64 -40.76 44.79
N LEU A 33 39.78 -39.78 44.50
CA LEU A 33 39.86 -38.96 43.31
C LEU A 33 40.99 -37.94 43.48
N ASN A 34 41.92 -37.96 42.52
CA ASN A 34 43.09 -37.08 42.49
C ASN A 34 42.62 -35.64 42.24
N THR A 35 42.99 -34.71 43.12
CA THR A 35 42.47 -33.32 43.14
C THR A 35 42.89 -32.51 41.90
N ASP A 36 43.94 -32.94 41.18
CA ASP A 36 44.42 -32.30 39.95
C ASP A 36 43.55 -32.57 38.71
N GLU A 37 42.66 -33.57 38.75
CA GLU A 37 41.70 -33.84 37.65
C GLU A 37 40.36 -33.11 37.82
N LEU A 38 40.15 -32.45 38.96
CA LEU A 38 38.91 -31.71 39.30
C LEU A 38 38.99 -30.20 39.00
N SER A 39 39.94 -29.79 38.15
CA SER A 39 40.01 -28.42 37.68
C SER A 39 38.81 -28.09 36.78
N LEU A 40 37.79 -27.44 37.35
CA LEU A 40 36.58 -26.90 36.68
C LEU A 40 36.87 -25.94 35.52
N TYR A 41 38.12 -25.51 35.33
CA TYR A 41 38.54 -24.57 34.31
C TYR A 41 39.68 -25.10 33.42
N THR A 42 40.18 -26.31 33.66
CA THR A 42 41.13 -26.95 32.74
C THR A 42 40.36 -27.56 31.59
N ILE A 43 40.34 -26.86 30.47
CA ILE A 43 39.88 -27.41 29.19
C ILE A 43 40.88 -28.52 28.84
N PRO A 44 40.48 -29.80 28.81
CA PRO A 44 41.41 -30.85 28.39
C PRO A 44 41.91 -30.48 26.99
N GLN A 45 43.23 -30.48 26.79
CA GLN A 45 43.86 -30.33 25.48
C GLN A 45 43.60 -31.62 24.68
N GLN A 46 42.34 -31.89 24.40
CA GLN A 46 41.89 -32.92 23.50
C GLN A 46 42.33 -32.44 22.12
N LYS A 47 43.44 -33.00 21.63
CA LYS A 47 43.90 -32.81 20.26
C LYS A 47 42.82 -33.39 19.34
N PHE A 48 41.78 -32.61 19.09
CA PHE A 48 40.82 -32.88 18.04
C PHE A 48 41.61 -32.80 16.74
N ARG A 49 42.03 -33.95 16.24
CA ARG A 49 42.42 -34.06 14.84
C ARG A 49 41.12 -33.89 14.07
N TYR A 50 40.91 -32.70 13.51
CA TYR A 50 39.85 -32.48 12.54
C TYR A 50 40.11 -33.44 11.38
N VAL A 51 39.39 -34.56 11.39
CA VAL A 51 39.32 -35.48 10.28
C VAL A 51 38.20 -34.92 9.43
N GLU A 52 38.55 -34.41 8.25
CA GLU A 52 37.59 -34.09 7.20
C GLU A 52 36.65 -35.31 7.09
N PRO A 53 35.33 -35.17 7.39
CA PRO A 53 34.41 -36.30 7.31
C PRO A 53 34.50 -36.88 5.91
N GLU A 54 34.82 -38.17 5.80
CA GLU A 54 34.80 -38.87 4.52
C GLU A 54 33.36 -38.76 3.99
N ILE A 55 33.20 -38.13 2.82
CA ILE A 55 31.92 -37.64 2.31
C ILE A 55 30.86 -38.73 2.41
N GLY A 56 29.98 -38.61 3.41
CA GLY A 56 28.94 -39.59 3.65
C GLY A 56 27.91 -39.54 2.52
N HIS A 57 27.33 -40.68 2.16
CA HIS A 57 26.24 -40.75 1.17
C HIS A 57 25.07 -39.77 1.49
N LEU A 58 24.85 -39.47 2.78
CA LEU A 58 23.87 -38.47 3.23
C LEU A 58 24.27 -37.03 2.88
N GLU A 59 25.55 -36.68 2.96
CA GLU A 59 26.03 -35.35 2.60
C GLU A 59 25.94 -35.11 1.08
N GLN A 60 26.18 -36.15 0.28
CA GLN A 60 25.90 -36.14 -1.16
C GLN A 60 24.40 -35.99 -1.46
N GLY A 61 23.53 -36.67 -0.71
CA GLY A 61 22.07 -36.49 -0.81
C GLY A 61 21.62 -35.07 -0.47
N VAL A 62 22.12 -34.49 0.63
CA VAL A 62 21.77 -33.12 1.04
C VAL A 62 22.34 -32.08 0.08
N THR A 63 23.54 -32.29 -0.46
CA THR A 63 24.13 -31.36 -1.44
C THR A 63 23.43 -31.42 -2.79
N THR A 64 23.00 -32.59 -3.26
CA THR A 64 22.17 -32.72 -4.47
C THR A 64 20.80 -32.09 -4.29
N LEU A 65 20.15 -32.31 -3.15
CA LEU A 65 18.88 -31.64 -2.81
C LEU A 65 19.03 -30.12 -2.73
N ARG A 66 20.12 -29.63 -2.13
CA ARG A 66 20.41 -28.19 -2.08
C ARG A 66 20.60 -27.60 -3.47
N LYS A 67 21.39 -28.24 -4.34
CA LYS A 67 21.57 -27.81 -5.73
C LYS A 67 20.27 -27.80 -6.53
N LEU A 68 19.36 -28.73 -6.25
CA LEU A 68 18.03 -28.75 -6.87
C LEU A 68 17.10 -27.66 -6.31
N ALA A 69 17.26 -27.28 -5.04
CA ALA A 69 16.47 -26.23 -4.40
C ALA A 69 16.98 -24.81 -4.67
N GLU A 70 18.28 -24.64 -4.94
CA GLU A 70 18.92 -23.36 -5.31
C GLU A 70 18.09 -22.55 -6.34
N PRO A 71 17.71 -23.08 -7.51
CA PRO A 71 16.94 -22.31 -8.50
C PRO A 71 15.56 -21.84 -8.00
N TYR A 72 14.94 -22.59 -7.08
CA TYR A 72 13.67 -22.20 -6.48
C TYR A 72 13.84 -21.10 -5.44
N THR A 73 14.91 -21.19 -4.62
CA THR A 73 15.24 -20.15 -3.64
C THR A 73 15.59 -18.83 -4.31
N THR A 74 16.33 -18.85 -5.42
CA THR A 74 16.67 -17.65 -6.19
C THR A 74 15.42 -17.03 -6.82
N TRP A 75 14.48 -17.85 -7.31
CA TRP A 75 13.21 -17.35 -7.85
C TRP A 75 12.34 -16.70 -6.75
N CYS A 76 12.27 -17.32 -5.57
CA CYS A 76 11.54 -16.78 -4.42
C CYS A 76 12.18 -15.47 -3.91
N GLN A 77 13.51 -15.39 -3.88
CA GLN A 77 14.23 -14.15 -3.58
C GLN A 77 13.96 -13.07 -4.63
N GLN A 78 14.04 -13.39 -5.92
CA GLN A 78 13.82 -12.42 -6.99
C GLN A 78 12.39 -11.84 -6.97
N THR A 79 11.40 -12.70 -6.75
CA THR A 79 9.98 -12.28 -6.67
C THR A 79 9.72 -11.42 -5.45
N SER A 80 10.27 -11.78 -4.29
CA SER A 80 10.17 -10.95 -3.08
C SER A 80 10.90 -9.62 -3.23
N HIS A 81 12.11 -9.60 -3.81
CA HIS A 81 12.83 -8.35 -4.09
C HIS A 81 12.05 -7.43 -5.04
N SER A 82 11.46 -7.97 -6.11
CA SER A 82 10.62 -7.19 -7.02
C SER A 82 9.34 -6.67 -6.32
N ALA A 83 8.70 -7.48 -5.49
CA ALA A 83 7.53 -7.04 -4.73
C ALA A 83 7.89 -5.90 -3.74
N VAL A 84 9.01 -6.01 -3.05
CA VAL A 84 9.52 -4.98 -2.14
C VAL A 84 9.87 -3.70 -2.90
N GLU A 85 10.49 -3.79 -4.08
CA GLU A 85 10.83 -2.63 -4.91
C GLU A 85 9.57 -1.87 -5.38
N ASN A 86 8.55 -2.60 -5.83
CA ASN A 86 7.27 -2.00 -6.22
C ASN A 86 6.60 -1.26 -5.06
N VAL A 87 6.61 -1.86 -3.87
CA VAL A 87 6.06 -1.24 -2.66
C VAL A 87 6.92 -0.05 -2.22
N GLN A 88 8.24 -0.15 -2.29
CA GLN A 88 9.16 0.94 -1.96
C GLN A 88 8.98 2.13 -2.91
N GLY A 89 8.77 1.88 -4.21
CA GLY A 89 8.45 2.91 -5.19
C GLY A 89 7.11 3.59 -4.89
N ALA A 90 6.07 2.80 -4.56
CA ALA A 90 4.78 3.34 -4.17
C ALA A 90 4.86 4.18 -2.88
N ILE A 91 5.56 3.68 -1.86
CA ILE A 91 5.82 4.39 -0.59
C ILE A 91 6.60 5.69 -0.87
N GLY A 92 7.61 5.64 -1.73
CA GLY A 92 8.39 6.80 -2.14
C GLY A 92 7.56 7.90 -2.79
N GLN A 93 6.53 7.55 -3.56
CA GLN A 93 5.62 8.53 -4.18
C GLN A 93 4.61 9.13 -3.20
N VAL A 94 4.11 8.35 -2.24
CA VAL A 94 3.13 8.85 -1.26
C VAL A 94 3.79 9.61 -0.12
N LYS A 95 5.04 9.29 0.23
CA LYS A 95 5.79 9.95 1.30
C LYS A 95 5.82 11.48 1.18
N PRO A 96 6.19 12.11 0.05
CA PRO A 96 6.20 13.56 -0.05
C PRO A 96 4.79 14.17 0.03
N LYS A 97 3.75 13.44 -0.40
CA LYS A 97 2.35 13.90 -0.27
C LYS A 97 1.87 13.87 1.18
N VAL A 98 2.31 12.88 1.94
CA VAL A 98 2.00 12.78 3.37
C VAL A 98 2.77 13.85 4.15
N GLU A 99 4.06 14.04 3.84
CA GLU A 99 4.88 15.08 4.46
C GLU A 99 4.32 16.48 4.18
N SER A 100 3.90 16.77 2.94
CA SER A 100 3.28 18.07 2.61
C SER A 100 1.93 18.25 3.31
N ALA A 101 1.12 17.20 3.45
CA ALA A 101 -0.13 17.26 4.20
C ALA A 101 0.11 17.51 5.70
N ILE A 102 1.15 16.89 6.29
CA ILE A 102 1.53 17.11 7.69
C ILE A 102 2.06 18.53 7.88
N GLN A 103 2.89 19.04 6.96
CA GLN A 103 3.39 20.41 6.99
C GLN A 103 2.25 21.41 6.88
N LEU A 104 1.34 21.24 5.92
CA LEU A 104 0.14 22.06 5.78
C LEU A 104 -0.71 22.03 7.05
N GLY A 105 -0.85 20.86 7.68
CA GLY A 105 -1.56 20.71 8.96
C GLY A 105 -0.90 21.49 10.08
N ASN A 106 0.43 21.44 10.19
CA ASN A 106 1.18 22.17 11.21
C ASN A 106 1.17 23.69 10.96
N GLU A 107 1.30 24.12 9.71
CA GLU A 107 1.16 25.52 9.28
C GLU A 107 -0.25 26.05 9.60
N THR A 108 -1.28 25.24 9.35
CA THR A 108 -2.66 25.60 9.69
C THR A 108 -2.84 25.68 11.20
N PHE A 109 -2.28 24.73 11.96
CA PHE A 109 -2.36 24.71 13.42
C PHE A 109 -1.70 25.94 14.05
N THR A 110 -0.48 26.27 13.61
CA THR A 110 0.25 27.46 14.06
C THR A 110 -0.47 28.76 13.68
N PHE A 111 -1.09 28.82 12.50
CA PHE A 111 -1.94 29.94 12.08
C PHE A 111 -3.20 30.08 12.94
N LEU A 112 -3.86 28.97 13.29
CA LEU A 112 -5.03 28.98 14.18
C LEU A 112 -4.67 29.31 15.64
N GLN A 113 -3.42 29.07 16.05
CA GLN A 113 -2.94 29.40 17.38
C GLN A 113 -2.69 30.91 17.56
N ASN A 114 -2.27 31.62 16.50
CA ASN A 114 -2.08 33.08 16.51
C ASN A 114 -2.74 33.73 15.27
N PRO A 115 -4.08 33.76 15.20
CA PRO A 115 -4.76 34.29 14.03
C PRO A 115 -4.65 35.83 13.99
N PRO A 116 -4.55 36.42 12.80
CA PRO A 116 -4.72 37.86 12.65
C PRO A 116 -6.15 38.24 13.09
N ALA A 117 -6.31 39.38 13.78
CA ALA A 117 -7.58 39.81 14.37
C ALA A 117 -8.77 39.83 13.38
N GLU A 118 -8.45 39.97 12.10
CA GLU A 118 -9.37 40.01 10.98
C GLU A 118 -9.90 38.63 10.52
N PHE A 119 -9.32 37.51 10.96
CA PHE A 119 -9.64 36.17 10.44
C PHE A 119 -11.04 35.68 10.86
N TYR A 120 -11.39 35.74 12.14
CA TYR A 120 -12.66 35.23 12.64
C TYR A 120 -13.89 35.99 12.13
N PRO A 121 -13.88 37.34 12.05
CA PRO A 121 -15.00 38.07 11.45
C PRO A 121 -15.23 37.67 9.99
N ARG A 122 -14.15 37.49 9.21
CA ARG A 122 -14.20 37.07 7.80
C ARG A 122 -14.73 35.66 7.65
N ALA A 123 -14.14 34.71 8.37
CA ALA A 123 -14.55 33.32 8.39
C ALA A 123 -15.99 33.17 8.89
N GLY A 124 -16.39 33.99 9.86
CA GLY A 124 -17.76 34.10 10.35
C GLY A 124 -18.73 34.50 9.25
N VAL A 125 -18.49 35.62 8.55
CA VAL A 125 -19.37 36.08 7.46
C VAL A 125 -19.49 35.04 6.34
N ILE A 126 -18.37 34.43 5.93
CA ILE A 126 -18.36 33.38 4.90
C ILE A 126 -19.12 32.14 5.40
N GLY A 127 -18.89 31.74 6.65
CA GLY A 127 -19.59 30.66 7.33
C GLY A 127 -21.11 30.88 7.39
N PHE A 128 -21.52 32.06 7.83
CA PHE A 128 -22.92 32.49 7.89
C PHE A 128 -23.57 32.50 6.50
N ALA A 129 -22.86 32.94 5.46
CA ALA A 129 -23.35 32.89 4.08
C ALA A 129 -23.64 31.45 3.62
N GLY A 130 -22.81 30.47 4.01
CA GLY A 130 -23.06 29.06 3.73
C GLY A 130 -24.26 28.49 4.49
N ILE A 131 -24.41 28.82 5.77
CA ILE A 131 -25.57 28.42 6.59
C ILE A 131 -26.86 29.01 6.00
N LEU A 132 -26.83 30.29 5.60
CA LEU A 132 -27.93 30.95 4.94
C LEU A 132 -28.26 30.27 3.60
N GLY A 133 -27.23 29.87 2.83
CA GLY A 133 -27.40 29.08 1.62
C GLY A 133 -28.06 27.72 1.86
N LEU A 134 -27.78 27.08 2.99
CA LEU A 134 -28.42 25.82 3.35
C LEU A 134 -29.89 26.01 3.71
N PHE A 135 -30.22 27.14 4.34
CA PHE A 135 -31.60 27.52 4.63
C PHE A 135 -32.40 27.82 3.35
N LEU A 136 -31.80 28.52 2.39
CA LEU A 136 -32.39 28.81 1.08
C LEU A 136 -32.54 27.56 0.20
N ALA A 137 -31.73 26.53 0.43
CA ALA A 137 -31.76 25.29 -0.33
C ALA A 137 -32.96 24.35 -0.05
N ARG A 138 -34.06 24.88 0.50
CA ARG A 138 -35.24 24.09 0.89
C ARG A 138 -35.85 23.37 -0.32
N GLY A 139 -36.03 22.05 -0.20
CA GLY A 139 -36.75 21.22 -1.17
C GLY A 139 -35.93 20.32 -2.09
N SER A 140 -34.61 20.53 -2.28
CA SER A 140 -33.79 19.66 -3.16
C SER A 140 -32.39 19.39 -2.62
N ARG A 141 -31.95 18.13 -2.68
CA ARG A 141 -30.59 17.72 -2.26
C ARG A 141 -29.49 18.36 -3.10
N VAL A 142 -29.77 18.62 -4.39
CA VAL A 142 -28.82 19.29 -5.29
C VAL A 142 -28.67 20.75 -4.89
N LYS A 143 -29.79 21.44 -4.60
CA LYS A 143 -29.77 22.82 -4.10
C LYS A 143 -29.00 22.93 -2.78
N LYS A 144 -29.08 21.91 -1.91
CA LYS A 144 -28.33 21.88 -0.64
C LYS A 144 -26.81 21.86 -0.82
N LEU A 145 -26.29 21.52 -2.00
CA LEU A 145 -24.86 21.58 -2.28
C LEU A 145 -24.50 22.86 -3.03
N ILE A 146 -25.27 23.22 -4.05
CA ILE A 146 -24.95 24.37 -4.91
C ILE A 146 -25.09 25.70 -4.14
N TYR A 147 -26.15 25.89 -3.35
CA TYR A 147 -26.42 27.17 -2.68
C TYR A 147 -25.38 27.50 -1.60
N PRO A 148 -25.05 26.61 -0.64
CA PRO A 148 -24.01 26.90 0.33
C PRO A 148 -22.65 27.10 -0.32
N THR A 149 -22.28 26.26 -1.28
CA THR A 149 -20.98 26.34 -1.95
C THR A 149 -20.86 27.62 -2.78
N GLY A 150 -21.92 27.99 -3.51
CA GLY A 150 -21.97 29.22 -4.29
C GLY A 150 -21.92 30.47 -3.42
N LEU A 151 -22.72 30.53 -2.34
CA LEU A 151 -22.70 31.69 -1.44
C LEU A 151 -21.40 31.80 -0.63
N MET A 152 -20.84 30.69 -0.17
CA MET A 152 -19.51 30.70 0.44
C MET A 152 -18.43 31.15 -0.55
N ALA A 153 -18.49 30.68 -1.80
CA ALA A 153 -17.55 31.09 -2.84
C ALA A 153 -17.65 32.59 -3.11
N VAL A 154 -18.85 33.15 -3.23
CA VAL A 154 -19.07 34.60 -3.39
C VAL A 154 -18.59 35.38 -2.17
N GLY A 155 -18.85 34.88 -0.95
CA GLY A 155 -18.32 35.48 0.27
C GLY A 155 -16.78 35.49 0.29
N TYR A 156 -16.17 34.40 -0.15
CA TYR A 156 -14.73 34.27 -0.24
C TYR A 156 -14.14 35.18 -1.33
N THR A 157 -14.75 35.27 -2.53
CA THR A 157 -14.26 36.14 -3.60
C THR A 157 -14.37 37.61 -3.23
N MET A 158 -15.42 37.99 -2.48
CA MET A 158 -15.59 39.37 -2.06
C MET A 158 -14.55 39.79 -1.02
N TYR A 159 -14.25 38.89 -0.09
CA TYR A 159 -13.32 39.18 0.99
C TYR A 159 -11.85 38.99 0.56
N TYR A 160 -11.57 38.07 -0.36
CA TYR A 160 -10.22 37.74 -0.84
C TYR A 160 -10.12 37.78 -2.38
N PRO A 161 -10.29 38.95 -3.01
CA PRO A 161 -10.36 39.07 -4.47
C PRO A 161 -9.05 38.69 -5.18
N GLN A 162 -7.89 38.99 -4.59
CA GLN A 162 -6.59 38.64 -5.18
C GLN A 162 -6.34 37.12 -5.19
N GLN A 163 -6.68 36.45 -4.09
CA GLN A 163 -6.56 34.99 -3.98
C GLN A 163 -7.56 34.31 -4.92
N ALA A 164 -8.81 34.78 -4.94
CA ALA A 164 -9.83 34.28 -5.86
C ALA A 164 -9.43 34.47 -7.34
N ALA A 165 -8.85 35.61 -7.71
CA ALA A 165 -8.38 35.87 -9.06
C ALA A 165 -7.25 34.92 -9.47
N SER A 166 -6.29 34.64 -8.59
CA SER A 166 -5.23 33.66 -8.89
C SER A 166 -5.77 32.25 -9.09
N ILE A 167 -6.71 31.82 -8.25
CA ILE A 167 -7.34 30.49 -8.35
C ILE A 167 -8.17 30.41 -9.65
N ALA A 168 -8.92 31.46 -9.97
CA ALA A 168 -9.72 31.53 -11.18
C ALA A 168 -8.87 31.49 -12.45
N LYS A 169 -7.70 32.15 -12.47
CA LYS A 169 -6.75 32.08 -13.58
C LYS A 169 -6.21 30.67 -13.77
N ASN A 170 -5.63 30.09 -12.71
CA ASN A 170 -5.03 28.75 -12.78
C ASN A 170 -6.07 27.68 -13.16
N THR A 171 -7.29 27.80 -12.63
CA THR A 171 -8.40 26.90 -12.97
C THR A 171 -8.90 27.13 -14.39
N GLY A 172 -8.97 28.40 -14.83
CA GLY A 172 -9.38 28.78 -16.16
C GLY A 172 -8.46 28.19 -17.23
N ASP A 173 -7.14 28.28 -17.02
CA ASP A 173 -6.14 27.72 -17.94
C ASP A 173 -6.27 26.19 -18.01
N SER A 174 -6.41 25.52 -16.86
CA SER A 174 -6.60 24.06 -16.84
C SER A 174 -7.91 23.61 -17.48
N LEU A 175 -9.00 24.34 -17.29
CA LEU A 175 -10.29 24.05 -17.93
C LEU A 175 -10.23 24.30 -19.45
N TYR A 176 -9.51 25.33 -19.88
CA TYR A 176 -9.27 25.62 -21.29
C TYR A 176 -8.49 24.49 -21.95
N ASP A 177 -7.37 24.06 -21.35
CA ASP A 177 -6.55 22.95 -21.86
C ASP A 177 -7.34 21.64 -21.89
N PHE A 178 -8.12 21.36 -20.84
CA PHE A 178 -8.97 20.17 -20.80
C PHE A 178 -10.07 20.21 -21.88
N ALA A 179 -10.72 21.35 -22.07
CA ALA A 179 -11.73 21.53 -23.11
C ALA A 179 -11.13 21.38 -24.50
N LEU A 180 -9.93 21.92 -24.72
CA LEU A 180 -9.19 21.78 -25.97
C LEU A 180 -8.82 20.32 -26.23
N GLN A 181 -8.27 19.62 -25.24
CA GLN A 181 -7.96 18.19 -25.33
C GLN A 181 -9.21 17.34 -25.56
N GLY A 182 -10.32 17.68 -24.91
CA GLY A 182 -11.62 17.04 -25.10
C GLY A 182 -12.12 17.21 -26.53
N TYR A 183 -12.08 18.43 -27.06
CA TYR A 183 -12.49 18.71 -28.44
C TYR A 183 -11.60 17.97 -29.45
N VAL A 184 -10.28 18.06 -29.32
CA VAL A 184 -9.33 17.37 -30.20
C VAL A 184 -9.53 15.85 -30.17
N ASN A 185 -9.81 15.27 -29.01
CA ASN A 185 -10.07 13.83 -28.89
C ASN A 185 -11.39 13.43 -29.54
N VAL A 186 -12.45 14.21 -29.36
CA VAL A 186 -13.74 13.99 -30.04
C VAL A 186 -13.60 14.13 -31.55
N GLU A 187 -12.87 15.14 -32.02
CA GLU A 187 -12.61 15.36 -33.45
C GLU A 187 -11.80 14.21 -34.06
N LYS A 188 -10.78 13.72 -33.37
CA LYS A 188 -10.01 12.53 -33.80
C LYS A 188 -10.89 11.29 -33.91
N VAL A 189 -11.75 11.04 -32.93
CA VAL A 189 -12.69 9.91 -32.96
C VAL A 189 -13.69 10.08 -34.11
N PHE A 190 -14.27 11.26 -34.27
CA PHE A 190 -15.23 11.57 -35.34
C PHE A 190 -14.60 11.41 -36.73
N LYS A 191 -13.42 11.98 -36.97
CA LYS A 191 -12.66 11.80 -38.23
C LYS A 191 -12.25 10.35 -38.47
N SER A 192 -11.95 9.57 -37.42
CA SER A 192 -11.66 8.14 -37.56
C SER A 192 -12.89 7.30 -37.94
N VAL A 193 -14.09 7.76 -37.56
CA VAL A 193 -15.37 7.17 -37.95
C VAL A 193 -15.69 7.51 -39.41
N GLU A 194 -15.49 8.76 -39.83
CA GLU A 194 -15.68 9.19 -41.22
C GLU A 194 -14.63 8.58 -42.18
N ALA A 195 -13.40 8.39 -41.73
CA ALA A 195 -12.32 7.79 -42.52
C ALA A 195 -12.43 6.26 -42.70
N LYS A 196 -13.43 5.59 -42.09
CA LYS A 196 -13.82 4.21 -42.43
C LYS A 196 -14.97 4.23 -43.44
N PRO A 197 -14.73 4.23 -44.75
CA PRO A 197 -15.79 3.95 -45.70
C PRO A 197 -16.30 2.51 -45.47
N MET A 198 -17.63 2.35 -45.44
CA MET A 198 -18.33 1.06 -45.43
C MET A 198 -17.65 0.06 -46.39
N LYS A 199 -16.96 -0.94 -45.84
CA LYS A 199 -16.72 -2.18 -46.59
C LYS A 199 -18.08 -2.86 -46.75
N LYS A 200 -18.66 -2.72 -47.94
CA LYS A 200 -19.84 -3.48 -48.37
C LYS A 200 -19.47 -4.97 -48.34
N GLU A 201 -20.01 -5.73 -47.38
CA GLU A 201 -20.04 -7.19 -47.45
C GLU A 201 -20.98 -7.62 -48.57
N LYS A 202 -20.47 -8.45 -49.49
CA LYS A 202 -21.25 -9.17 -50.51
C LYS A 202 -22.02 -10.32 -49.83
N PRO A 203 -23.30 -10.55 -50.11
CA PRO A 203 -23.96 -11.79 -49.71
C PRO A 203 -23.50 -12.94 -50.60
N GLU A 204 -22.99 -14.00 -49.99
CA GLU A 204 -22.64 -15.27 -50.64
C GLU A 204 -23.93 -16.08 -50.82
N GLU A 205 -24.31 -16.31 -52.07
CA GLU A 205 -25.48 -17.06 -52.51
C GLU A 205 -25.23 -18.56 -52.31
N ASN A 206 -25.87 -19.15 -51.30
CA ASN A 206 -25.79 -20.58 -50.99
C ASN A 206 -26.87 -21.32 -51.79
N LYS A 207 -26.45 -22.16 -52.74
CA LYS A 207 -27.29 -23.07 -53.53
C LYS A 207 -27.47 -24.38 -52.75
N PRO A 208 -28.70 -24.86 -52.45
CA PRO A 208 -28.89 -26.23 -52.01
C PRO A 208 -29.00 -27.16 -53.23
N GLU A 209 -28.05 -28.09 -53.31
CA GLU A 209 -28.18 -29.30 -54.12
C GLU A 209 -28.75 -30.41 -53.22
N GLU A 210 -29.50 -31.32 -53.82
CA GLU A 210 -29.92 -32.63 -53.29
C GLU A 210 -31.29 -32.72 -52.61
N THR A 211 -32.30 -33.16 -53.38
CA THR A 211 -33.28 -34.16 -52.91
C THR A 211 -33.75 -35.03 -54.08
N ARG A 212 -33.65 -36.34 -53.85
CA ARG A 212 -34.33 -37.48 -54.51
C ARG A 212 -35.51 -37.20 -55.43
#